data_AF-A0A392MIG9-F1
#
_entry.id   AF-A0A392MIG9-F1
#
_cell.length_a   1.000
_cell.length_b   1.000
_cell.length_c   1.000
_cell.angle_alpha   90.00
_cell.angle_beta   90.00
_cell.angle_gamma   90.00
#
_symmetry.space_group_name_H-M   'P 1'
#
loop_
_entity.id
_entity.type
_entity.pdbx_description
1 polymer ?
#
loop_
_entity_poly.entity_id
_entity_poly.type
_entity_poly.pdbx_seq_one_letter_code
_entity_poly.pdbx_strand_id
1 'polypeptide(L)'
;MNKELFANEYILGLKDPNRPFPTGQASDAAGVGLLKWRMQSTDESIVPLTINCWPSSSGNETYVSIEYEASSMFDLRNVVISVPLPALREAPSLVVNIICDKWYDSRNSILEWSVLLIDNSNRSGSMEFVVPQADSSAFFPISVRFMATDTFSDLK
;
A
#
# COMPACT_ATOMS: atom_id res chain seq x y z
N MET A 1 -18.27 12.76 -23.55
CA MET A 1 -17.69 13.99 -22.98
C MET A 1 -17.36 14.98 -24.09
N ASN A 2 -17.65 16.25 -23.84
CA ASN A 2 -17.15 17.38 -24.60
C ASN A 2 -15.70 17.66 -24.15
N LYS A 3 -14.74 17.45 -25.04
CA LYS A 3 -13.31 17.57 -24.72
C LYS A 3 -12.83 19.03 -24.79
N GLU A 4 -13.39 19.83 -25.68
CA GLU A 4 -13.01 21.23 -25.87
C GLU A 4 -13.45 22.06 -24.67
N LEU A 5 -14.69 21.83 -24.19
CA LEU A 5 -15.20 22.44 -22.97
C LEU A 5 -14.31 22.13 -21.76
N PHE A 6 -13.89 20.87 -21.61
CA PHE A 6 -12.97 20.49 -20.53
C PHE A 6 -11.58 21.12 -20.69
N ALA A 7 -11.03 21.16 -21.91
CA ALA A 7 -9.69 21.70 -22.15
C ALA A 7 -9.62 23.23 -21.94
N ASN A 8 -10.69 23.96 -22.25
CA ASN A 8 -10.71 25.41 -22.18
C ASN A 8 -11.25 25.94 -20.84
N GLU A 9 -12.20 25.23 -20.23
CA GLU A 9 -12.96 25.72 -19.07
C GLU A 9 -12.90 24.79 -17.86
N TYR A 10 -12.25 23.63 -17.97
CA TYR A 10 -12.24 22.58 -16.94
C TYR A 10 -13.62 22.04 -16.56
N ILE A 11 -14.60 22.16 -17.48
CA ILE A 11 -15.98 21.71 -17.26
C ILE A 11 -16.22 20.35 -17.93
N LEU A 12 -16.70 19.38 -17.14
CA LEU A 12 -17.13 18.07 -17.62
C LEU A 12 -18.58 18.12 -18.12
N GLY A 13 -18.75 18.25 -19.44
CA GLY A 13 -20.06 18.25 -20.11
C GLY A 13 -20.24 17.08 -21.08
N LEU A 14 -21.49 16.68 -21.33
CA LEU A 14 -21.79 15.79 -22.46
C LEU A 14 -21.57 16.51 -23.80
N LYS A 15 -21.37 15.75 -24.88
CA LYS A 15 -21.22 16.33 -26.22
C LYS A 15 -22.50 17.01 -26.69
N ASP A 16 -23.64 16.42 -26.33
CA ASP A 16 -24.96 17.00 -26.52
C ASP A 16 -25.38 17.67 -25.21
N PRO A 17 -25.48 19.01 -25.16
CA PRO A 17 -25.86 19.74 -23.95
C PRO A 17 -27.32 19.53 -23.55
N ASN A 18 -28.18 19.05 -24.46
CA ASN A 18 -29.59 18.78 -24.17
C ASN A 18 -29.82 17.38 -23.57
N ARG A 19 -28.79 16.53 -23.59
CA ARG A 19 -28.87 15.18 -23.02
C ARG A 19 -28.50 15.23 -21.54
N PRO A 20 -29.31 14.67 -20.62
CA PRO A 20 -28.92 14.56 -19.22
C PRO A 20 -27.87 13.45 -19.01
N PHE A 21 -27.13 13.53 -17.90
CA PHE A 21 -26.32 12.40 -17.44
C PHE A 21 -27.21 11.19 -17.10
N PRO A 22 -26.73 9.94 -17.27
CA PRO A 22 -27.49 8.76 -16.88
C PRO A 22 -27.86 8.78 -15.39
N THR A 23 -29.13 8.53 -15.07
CA THR A 23 -29.69 8.61 -13.71
C THR A 23 -29.95 7.26 -13.05
N GLY A 24 -29.54 6.14 -13.68
CA GLY A 24 -29.65 4.80 -13.09
C GLY A 24 -28.39 4.39 -12.33
N GLN A 25 -28.52 3.39 -11.44
CA GLN A 25 -27.34 2.66 -10.95
C GLN A 25 -26.62 2.11 -12.18
N ALA A 26 -25.48 2.72 -12.54
CA ALA A 26 -24.52 2.04 -13.40
C ALA A 26 -24.29 0.64 -12.79
N SER A 27 -24.12 -0.37 -13.63
CA SER A 27 -24.00 -1.79 -13.25
C SER A 27 -22.91 -2.12 -12.21
N ASP A 28 -22.14 -1.10 -11.82
CA ASP A 28 -20.95 -1.17 -11.01
C ASP A 28 -21.12 -0.14 -9.89
N ALA A 29 -20.74 -0.47 -8.65
CA ALA A 29 -20.85 0.40 -7.47
C ALA A 29 -20.12 1.77 -7.60
N ALA A 30 -19.41 2.01 -8.70
CA ALA A 30 -18.59 3.19 -8.98
C ALA A 30 -19.31 4.31 -9.76
N GLY A 31 -20.58 4.13 -10.17
CA GLY A 31 -21.31 5.16 -10.92
C GLY A 31 -20.77 5.41 -12.34
N VAL A 32 -21.09 6.57 -12.92
CA VAL A 32 -20.66 6.93 -14.30
C VAL A 32 -19.28 7.59 -14.27
N GLY A 33 -18.27 6.91 -14.81
CA GLY A 33 -16.91 7.48 -14.93
C GLY A 33 -16.80 8.58 -15.98
N LEU A 34 -16.61 9.83 -15.55
CA LEU A 34 -16.56 11.02 -16.43
C LEU A 34 -15.15 11.40 -16.87
N LEU A 35 -14.16 11.21 -15.99
CA LEU A 35 -12.76 11.54 -16.20
C LEU A 35 -11.90 10.40 -15.67
N LYS A 36 -10.85 10.06 -16.40
CA LYS A 36 -9.82 9.10 -15.97
C LYS A 36 -8.46 9.73 -16.24
N TRP A 37 -7.53 9.57 -15.30
CA TRP A 37 -6.16 10.03 -15.45
C TRP A 37 -5.20 8.86 -15.17
N ARG A 38 -3.98 8.98 -15.68
CA ARG A 38 -2.87 8.06 -15.44
C ARG A 38 -1.61 8.88 -15.26
N MET A 39 -0.80 8.48 -14.29
CA MET A 39 0.56 8.97 -14.10
C MET A 39 1.53 7.81 -14.15
N GLN A 40 2.71 8.04 -14.69
CA GLN A 40 3.84 7.12 -14.67
C GLN A 40 5.10 7.92 -14.40
N SER A 41 5.86 7.52 -13.39
CA SER A 41 7.10 8.18 -12.98
C SER A 41 8.06 7.13 -12.43
N THR A 42 9.35 7.44 -12.50
CA THR A 42 10.44 6.68 -11.85
C THR A 42 11.08 7.48 -10.73
N ASP A 43 10.52 8.65 -10.40
CA ASP A 43 10.95 9.46 -9.26
C ASP A 43 10.52 8.78 -7.96
N GLU A 44 11.47 8.42 -7.10
CA GLU A 44 11.18 7.74 -5.83
C GLU A 44 10.64 8.71 -4.78
N SER A 45 10.83 10.03 -4.95
CA SER A 45 10.36 11.03 -3.98
C SER A 45 8.84 11.13 -3.87
N ILE A 46 8.13 10.62 -4.88
CA ILE A 46 6.67 10.58 -4.95
C ILE A 46 6.08 9.24 -4.47
N VAL A 47 6.90 8.32 -3.99
CA VAL A 47 6.44 7.04 -3.43
C VAL A 47 5.83 7.30 -2.05
N PRO A 48 4.58 6.87 -1.81
CA PRO A 48 3.88 7.21 -0.57
C PRO A 48 4.40 6.48 0.66
N LEU A 49 4.91 5.27 0.47
CA LEU A 49 5.44 4.40 1.51
C LEU A 49 6.59 3.57 0.92
N THR A 50 7.77 3.73 1.50
CA THR A 50 8.97 2.94 1.19
C THR A 50 9.11 1.83 2.21
N ILE A 51 9.46 0.62 1.76
CA ILE A 51 9.72 -0.54 2.61
C ILE A 51 11.15 -1.01 2.37
N ASN A 52 11.94 -1.09 3.43
CA ASN A 52 13.24 -1.75 3.39
C ASN A 52 13.18 -3.05 4.18
N CYS A 53 13.82 -4.10 3.65
CA CYS A 53 13.86 -5.41 4.28
C CYS A 53 15.25 -6.03 4.08
N TRP A 54 15.87 -6.42 5.18
CA TRP A 54 17.21 -6.98 5.21
C TRP A 54 17.22 -8.31 5.96
N PRO A 55 17.14 -9.44 5.24
CA PRO A 55 17.40 -10.77 5.79
C PRO A 55 18.91 -10.97 6.01
N SER A 56 19.30 -11.45 7.19
CA SER A 56 20.67 -11.77 7.57
C SER A 56 20.74 -13.16 8.20
N SER A 57 21.47 -14.08 7.58
CA SER A 57 21.59 -15.45 8.09
C SER A 57 22.80 -15.58 9.02
N SER A 58 22.58 -16.20 10.18
CA SER A 58 23.62 -16.50 11.16
C SER A 58 23.38 -17.89 11.76
N GLY A 59 24.31 -18.82 11.51
CA GLY A 59 24.16 -20.21 11.93
C GLY A 59 22.94 -20.87 11.29
N ASN A 60 22.01 -21.36 12.12
CA ASN A 60 20.79 -22.06 11.70
C ASN A 60 19.56 -21.15 11.70
N GLU A 61 19.74 -19.84 11.79
CA GLU A 61 18.68 -18.84 11.87
C GLU A 61 18.87 -17.75 10.83
N THR A 62 17.76 -17.15 10.41
CA THR A 62 17.74 -15.94 9.59
C THR A 62 16.99 -14.85 10.36
N TYR A 63 17.70 -13.76 10.63
CA TYR A 63 17.20 -12.55 11.27
C TYR A 63 16.71 -11.62 10.16
N VAL A 64 15.47 -11.13 10.28
CA VAL A 64 14.86 -10.25 9.26
C VAL A 64 14.50 -8.94 9.92
N SER A 65 15.16 -7.87 9.49
CA SER A 65 14.80 -6.50 9.84
C SER A 65 13.97 -5.90 8.71
N ILE A 66 12.78 -5.39 9.03
CA ILE A 66 11.91 -4.69 8.11
C ILE A 66 11.55 -3.33 8.68
N GLU A 67 11.56 -2.31 7.83
CA GLU A 67 11.18 -0.95 8.18
C GLU A 67 10.28 -0.34 7.11
N TYR A 68 9.48 0.62 7.53
CA TYR A 68 8.74 1.49 6.63
C TYR A 68 9.14 2.94 6.86
N GLU A 69 9.09 3.73 5.79
CA GLU A 69 9.17 5.19 5.83
C GLU A 69 8.06 5.77 4.93
N ALA A 70 7.15 6.53 5.53
CA ALA A 70 6.02 7.14 4.86
C ALA A 70 6.33 8.60 4.51
N SER A 71 5.96 8.99 3.30
CA SER A 71 6.02 10.39 2.88
C SER A 71 5.06 11.27 3.72
N SER A 72 5.31 12.58 3.74
CA SER A 72 4.41 13.56 4.34
C SER A 72 3.25 13.98 3.44
N MET A 73 3.07 13.34 2.27
CA MET A 73 2.07 13.74 1.28
C MET A 73 0.63 13.47 1.76
N PHE A 74 0.39 12.35 2.44
CA PHE A 74 -0.92 11.99 2.96
C PHE A 74 -0.81 11.01 4.13
N ASP A 75 -1.80 11.04 5.02
CA ASP A 75 -1.93 10.07 6.09
C ASP A 75 -2.43 8.72 5.53
N LEU A 76 -1.80 7.63 5.96
CA LEU A 76 -2.12 6.29 5.51
C LEU A 76 -2.94 5.57 6.58
N ARG A 77 -4.02 4.90 6.17
CA ARG A 77 -4.92 4.17 7.04
C ARG A 77 -4.97 2.69 6.68
N ASN A 78 -5.15 1.85 7.68
CA ASN A 78 -5.26 0.39 7.54
C ASN A 78 -4.10 -0.17 6.72
N VAL A 79 -2.88 0.24 7.06
CA VAL A 79 -1.65 -0.20 6.38
C VAL A 79 -1.38 -1.64 6.78
N VAL A 80 -1.20 -2.51 5.80
CA VAL A 80 -0.80 -3.91 5.98
C VAL A 80 0.40 -4.17 5.08
N ILE A 81 1.53 -4.50 5.70
CA ILE A 81 2.76 -4.94 5.04
C ILE A 81 2.82 -6.46 5.19
N SER A 82 2.72 -7.18 4.08
CA SER A 82 2.69 -8.63 4.01
C SER A 82 4.05 -9.14 3.52
N VAL A 83 4.78 -9.82 4.40
CA VAL A 83 6.08 -10.42 4.12
C VAL A 83 5.88 -11.93 3.93
N PRO A 84 6.18 -12.51 2.76
CA PRO A 84 6.16 -13.96 2.61
C PRO A 84 7.25 -14.57 3.48
N LEU A 85 6.99 -15.77 3.97
CA LEU A 85 7.90 -16.53 4.80
C LEU A 85 8.17 -17.89 4.14
N PRO A 86 9.32 -18.51 4.41
CA PRO A 86 9.50 -19.92 4.10
C PRO A 86 8.40 -20.76 4.78
N ALA A 87 8.18 -21.99 4.32
CA ALA A 87 7.24 -22.89 4.98
C ALA A 87 7.70 -23.18 6.42
N LEU A 88 7.06 -22.53 7.40
CA LEU A 88 7.39 -22.68 8.81
C LEU A 88 6.50 -23.73 9.47
N ARG A 89 7.07 -24.47 10.43
CA ARG A 89 6.29 -25.35 11.32
C ARG A 89 5.63 -24.58 12.46
N GLU A 90 6.25 -23.47 12.86
CA GLU A 90 5.85 -22.62 13.98
C GLU A 90 5.92 -21.15 13.56
N ALA A 91 5.20 -20.26 14.25
CA ALA A 91 5.24 -18.83 13.94
C ALA A 91 6.64 -18.24 14.16
N PRO A 92 7.07 -17.20 13.42
CA PRO A 92 8.35 -16.55 13.63
C PRO A 92 8.52 -16.01 15.05
N SER A 93 9.75 -16.08 15.57
CA SER A 93 10.10 -15.50 16.86
C SER A 93 10.35 -14.00 16.72
N LEU A 94 9.62 -13.16 17.44
CA LEU A 94 9.79 -11.70 17.40
C LEU A 94 10.93 -11.26 18.32
N VAL A 95 11.80 -10.38 17.83
CA VAL A 95 12.92 -9.81 18.61
C VAL A 95 12.59 -8.40 19.10
N VAL A 96 11.95 -7.60 18.25
CA VAL A 96 11.59 -6.20 18.57
C VAL A 96 10.15 -5.92 18.12
N ASN A 97 9.36 -5.33 19.02
CA ASN A 97 8.02 -4.84 18.72
C ASN A 97 7.86 -3.39 19.19
N ILE A 98 7.85 -2.46 18.25
CA ILE A 98 7.47 -1.08 18.50
C ILE A 98 6.16 -0.88 17.75
N ILE A 99 5.04 -1.06 18.44
CA ILE A 99 3.72 -0.54 18.06
C ILE A 99 3.09 -1.25 16.84
N CYS A 100 2.52 -2.45 17.02
CA CYS A 100 1.53 -3.00 16.07
C CYS A 100 0.85 -4.30 16.55
N ASP A 101 -0.35 -4.53 16.02
CA ASP A 101 -0.97 -5.85 15.95
C ASP A 101 -0.38 -6.61 14.76
N LYS A 102 0.03 -7.86 14.99
CA LYS A 102 0.62 -8.74 13.98
C LYS A 102 -0.18 -10.02 13.88
N TRP A 103 -0.31 -10.53 12.67
CA TRP A 103 -0.95 -11.81 12.40
C TRP A 103 -0.02 -12.66 11.53
N TYR A 104 0.15 -13.93 11.92
CA TYR A 104 0.84 -14.92 11.09
C TYR A 104 -0.20 -15.84 10.46
N ASP A 105 -0.32 -15.78 9.13
CA ASP A 105 -1.16 -16.70 8.38
C ASP A 105 -0.34 -17.96 8.06
N SER A 106 -0.50 -18.99 8.88
CA SER A 106 0.18 -20.27 8.71
C SER A 106 -0.22 -21.02 7.43
N ARG A 107 -1.41 -20.75 6.88
CA ARG A 107 -1.88 -21.42 5.66
C ARG A 107 -1.14 -20.90 4.43
N ASN A 108 -0.88 -19.59 4.41
CA ASN A 108 -0.22 -18.93 3.29
C ASN A 108 1.26 -18.65 3.56
N SER A 109 1.76 -18.93 4.77
CA SER A 109 3.12 -18.60 5.21
C SER A 109 3.44 -17.12 5.01
N ILE A 110 2.60 -16.24 5.55
CA ILE A 110 2.74 -14.79 5.45
C ILE A 110 2.75 -14.18 6.85
N LEU A 111 3.69 -13.27 7.10
CA LEU A 111 3.68 -12.36 8.24
C LEU A 111 3.00 -11.06 7.82
N GLU A 112 1.95 -10.68 8.54
CA GLU A 112 1.26 -9.41 8.35
C GLU A 112 1.62 -8.42 9.46
N TRP A 113 2.24 -7.31 9.06
CA TRP A 113 2.47 -6.15 9.91
C TRP A 113 1.38 -5.11 9.65
N SER A 114 0.51 -4.90 10.64
CA SER A 114 -0.61 -3.96 10.52
C SER A 114 -0.36 -2.67 11.33
N VAL A 115 -0.58 -1.52 10.68
CA VAL A 115 -0.55 -0.20 11.32
C VAL A 115 -1.87 0.52 10.98
N LEU A 116 -2.65 0.85 12.00
CA LEU A 116 -3.99 1.42 11.81
C LEU A 116 -3.94 2.81 11.15
N LEU A 117 -3.00 3.65 11.59
CA LEU A 117 -2.79 5.00 11.11
C LEU A 117 -1.30 5.31 11.09
N ILE A 118 -0.79 5.75 9.95
CA ILE A 118 0.52 6.39 9.82
C ILE A 118 0.26 7.88 9.59
N ASP A 119 0.59 8.69 10.59
CA ASP A 119 0.52 10.15 10.59
C ASP A 119 1.88 10.76 10.99
N ASN A 120 1.90 12.06 11.31
CA ASN A 120 3.15 12.76 11.68
C ASN A 120 3.82 12.22 12.96
N SER A 121 3.12 11.42 13.76
CA SER A 121 3.66 10.82 14.99
C SER A 121 4.51 9.57 14.74
N ASN A 122 4.33 8.89 13.61
CA ASN A 122 4.90 7.56 13.35
C ASN A 122 5.22 7.32 11.87
N ARG A 123 5.77 8.33 11.18
CA ARG A 123 6.17 8.26 9.76
C ARG A 123 7.21 7.19 9.46
N SER A 124 7.93 6.72 10.45
CA SER A 124 8.80 5.56 10.33
C SER A 124 8.48 4.53 11.42
N GLY A 125 8.76 3.28 11.11
CA GLY A 125 8.63 2.17 12.05
C GLY A 125 9.51 1.02 11.60
N SER A 126 9.86 0.15 12.55
CA SER A 126 10.66 -1.04 12.28
C SER A 126 10.16 -2.25 13.07
N MET A 127 10.45 -3.43 12.53
CA MET A 127 10.17 -4.72 13.11
C MET A 127 11.34 -5.67 12.84
N GLU A 128 11.67 -6.47 13.85
CA GLU A 128 12.65 -7.55 13.69
C GLU A 128 12.03 -8.89 14.13
N PHE A 129 12.26 -9.92 13.32
CA PHE A 129 11.85 -11.29 13.61
C PHE A 129 12.91 -12.30 13.15
N VAL A 130 12.86 -13.50 13.73
CA VAL A 130 13.77 -14.61 13.43
C VAL A 130 12.97 -15.78 12.92
N VAL A 131 13.50 -16.45 11.90
CA VAL A 131 13.02 -17.73 11.39
C VAL A 131 14.17 -18.73 11.31
N PRO A 132 13.89 -20.04 11.19
CA PRO A 132 14.90 -21.01 10.79
C PRO A 132 15.59 -20.59 9.49
N GLN A 133 16.84 -21.04 9.30
CA GLN A 133 17.66 -20.69 8.14
C GLN A 133 16.87 -20.79 6.83
N ALA A 134 16.81 -19.67 6.12
CA ALA A 134 16.12 -19.55 4.86
C ALA A 134 16.89 -18.64 3.90
N ASP A 135 16.71 -18.89 2.61
CA ASP A 135 17.25 -18.01 1.57
C ASP A 135 16.57 -16.64 1.61
N SER A 136 17.32 -15.57 1.32
CA SER A 136 16.79 -14.20 1.36
C SER A 136 15.65 -13.99 0.37
N SER A 137 15.61 -14.73 -0.74
CA SER A 137 14.52 -14.66 -1.73
C SER A 137 13.17 -15.10 -1.17
N ALA A 138 13.14 -15.90 -0.10
CA ALA A 138 11.90 -16.38 0.52
C ALA A 138 11.07 -15.28 1.18
N PHE A 139 11.67 -14.10 1.42
CA PHE A 139 11.02 -12.93 2.04
C PHE A 139 10.50 -11.93 1.02
N PHE A 140 10.53 -12.27 -0.28
CA PHE A 140 10.08 -11.42 -1.37
C PHE A 140 9.11 -12.17 -2.32
N PRO A 141 8.20 -11.45 -3.01
CA PRO A 141 7.98 -10.01 -2.94
C PRO A 141 7.18 -9.60 -1.70
N ILE A 142 7.52 -8.44 -1.12
CA ILE A 142 6.72 -7.83 -0.05
C ILE A 142 5.56 -7.09 -0.70
N SER A 143 4.35 -7.30 -0.17
CA SER A 143 3.14 -6.61 -0.62
C SER A 143 2.68 -5.59 0.42
N VAL A 144 2.19 -4.45 -0.04
CA VAL A 144 1.65 -3.40 0.83
C VAL A 144 0.23 -3.07 0.39
N ARG A 145 -0.68 -2.97 1.35
CA ARG A 145 -2.05 -2.48 1.16
C ARG A 145 -2.35 -1.37 2.16
N PHE A 146 -2.93 -0.28 1.68
CA PHE A 146 -3.37 0.83 2.54
C PHE A 146 -4.50 1.62 1.86
N MET A 147 -5.08 2.55 2.62
CA MET A 147 -6.00 3.58 2.12
C MET A 147 -5.42 4.96 2.45
N ALA A 148 -5.67 5.95 1.59
CA ALA A 148 -5.39 7.36 1.85
C ALA A 148 -6.72 8.13 1.83
N THR A 149 -6.81 9.22 2.60
CA THR A 149 -7.98 10.10 2.60
C THR A 149 -8.00 11.06 1.41
N ASP A 150 -6.82 11.31 0.83
CA ASP A 150 -6.62 12.28 -0.23
C ASP A 150 -6.16 11.59 -1.52
N THR A 151 -6.51 12.19 -2.65
CA THR A 151 -6.12 11.65 -3.96
C THR A 151 -4.70 12.07 -4.28
N PHE A 152 -3.93 11.16 -4.87
CA PHE A 152 -2.59 11.46 -5.37
C PHE A 152 -2.54 12.60 -6.41
N SER A 153 -3.62 12.79 -7.19
CA SER A 153 -3.70 13.78 -8.27
C SER A 153 -4.04 15.20 -7.82
N ASP A 154 -4.44 15.40 -6.57
CA ASP A 154 -5.06 16.65 -6.07
C ASP A 154 -6.29 17.14 -6.86
N LEU A 155 -6.87 16.32 -7.73
CA LEU A 155 -8.08 16.64 -8.49
C LEU A 155 -9.29 16.72 -7.54
N LYS A 156 -10.00 17.85 -7.56
CA LYS A 156 -11.17 18.15 -6.72
C LYS A 156 -12.40 18.48 -7.55
#